data_AF-A0A7X0QNM4-F1
#
_entry.id   AF-A0A7X0QNM4-F1
#
_cell.length_a   1.000
_cell.length_b   1.000
_cell.length_c   1.000
_cell.angle_alpha   90.00
_cell.angle_beta   90.00
_cell.angle_gamma   90.00
#
_symmetry.space_group_name_H-M   'P 1'
#
loop_
_entity.id
_entity.type
_entity.pdbx_description
1 polymer ?
#
loop_
_entity_poly.entity_id
_entity_poly.type
_entity_poly.pdbx_seq_one_letter_code
_entity_poly.pdbx_strand_id
1 'polypeptide(L)'
;MSDIEFRRPRPRSQPEDAHPYAGLWWRIALGVFVGALAHSVVVGIYVQWELQQLVKSWEAEAGTAQRELENALRQFAPIGDRSSTARSTIPRGRAAPLRPLASGERCVGGKRFRAVPNGWVQVNEPCG
;
A
#
# COMPACT_ATOMS: atom_id res chain seq x y z
N MET A 1 -3.84 52.76 -65.88
CA MET A 1 -3.97 51.32 -65.56
C MET A 1 -2.58 50.85 -65.18
N SER A 2 -2.37 50.60 -63.89
CA SER A 2 -1.06 50.24 -63.34
C SER A 2 -1.12 48.76 -62.98
N ASP A 3 -0.37 47.92 -63.69
CA ASP A 3 -0.28 46.49 -63.42
C ASP A 3 0.46 46.25 -62.10
N ILE A 4 -0.19 45.55 -61.17
CA ILE A 4 0.39 45.12 -59.91
C ILE A 4 1.02 43.75 -60.13
N GLU A 5 2.33 43.72 -60.34
CA GLU A 5 3.09 42.48 -60.48
C GLU A 5 3.34 41.85 -59.10
N PHE A 6 2.63 40.74 -58.82
CA PHE A 6 2.81 39.95 -57.60
C PHE A 6 4.12 39.17 -57.64
N ARG A 7 5.11 39.57 -56.81
CA ARG A 7 6.31 38.74 -56.57
C ARG A 7 5.89 37.39 -56.01
N ARG A 8 6.19 36.31 -56.73
CA ARG A 8 6.07 34.95 -56.18
C ARG A 8 7.07 34.78 -55.04
N PRO A 9 6.68 34.15 -53.92
CA PRO A 9 7.63 33.79 -52.87
C PRO A 9 8.67 32.84 -53.46
N ARG A 10 9.96 33.18 -53.32
CA ARG A 10 11.05 32.22 -53.58
C ARG A 10 10.84 31.00 -52.69
N PRO A 11 10.99 29.77 -53.20
CA PRO A 11 11.06 28.60 -52.34
C PRO A 11 12.20 28.83 -51.36
N ARG A 12 11.87 28.86 -50.08
CA ARG A 12 12.85 28.94 -48.99
C ARG A 12 13.68 27.68 -49.11
N SER A 13 14.88 27.79 -49.66
CA SER A 13 15.90 26.76 -49.52
C SER A 13 16.06 26.56 -48.02
N GLN A 14 15.53 25.43 -47.54
CA GLN A 14 15.77 24.94 -46.20
C GLN A 14 17.29 24.93 -46.02
N PRO A 15 17.86 25.65 -45.05
CA PRO A 15 19.27 25.48 -44.77
C PRO A 15 19.40 24.06 -44.23
N GLU A 16 19.98 23.19 -45.06
CA GLU A 16 20.42 21.83 -44.73
C GLU A 16 21.65 21.85 -43.79
N ASP A 17 21.69 22.84 -42.90
CA ASP A 17 22.81 23.12 -42.01
C ASP A 17 22.33 23.06 -40.54
N ALA A 18 21.49 22.08 -40.20
CA ALA A 18 21.24 21.75 -38.81
C ALA A 18 22.47 21.04 -38.25
N HIS A 19 23.44 21.83 -37.76
CA HIS A 19 24.66 21.46 -37.05
C HIS A 19 25.22 20.05 -37.35
N PRO A 20 26.42 19.90 -37.97
CA PRO A 20 27.02 18.59 -38.24
C PRO A 20 27.18 17.67 -37.02
N TYR A 21 27.07 18.22 -35.79
CA TYR A 21 27.10 17.48 -34.53
C TYR A 21 25.71 17.13 -33.94
N ALA A 22 24.60 17.67 -34.47
CA ALA A 22 23.25 17.41 -33.94
C ALA A 22 22.86 15.93 -34.03
N GLY A 23 23.21 15.27 -35.14
CA GLY A 23 23.02 13.82 -35.29
C GLY A 23 23.91 12.99 -34.37
N LEU A 24 25.10 13.49 -34.00
CA LEU A 24 26.03 12.79 -33.12
C LEU A 24 25.51 12.78 -31.67
N TRP A 25 25.09 13.94 -31.15
CA TRP A 25 24.53 14.04 -29.79
C TRP A 25 23.28 13.18 -29.61
N TRP A 26 22.40 13.15 -30.61
CA TRP A 26 21.22 12.28 -30.59
C TRP A 26 21.60 10.80 -30.50
N ARG A 27 22.61 10.35 -31.26
CA ARG A 27 23.09 8.96 -31.21
C ARG A 27 23.71 8.60 -29.86
N ILE A 28 24.46 9.52 -29.25
CA ILE A 28 25.04 9.34 -27.91
C ILE A 28 23.92 9.22 -26.88
N ALA A 29 22.94 10.13 -26.90
CA ALA A 29 21.79 10.10 -26.00
C ALA A 29 21.00 8.80 -26.13
N LEU A 30 20.78 8.32 -27.35
CA LEU A 30 20.10 7.05 -27.60
C LEU A 30 20.88 5.86 -27.00
N GLY A 31 22.20 5.85 -27.14
CA GLY A 31 23.06 4.81 -26.56
C GLY A 31 23.00 4.78 -25.03
N VAL A 32 23.09 5.95 -24.38
CA VAL A 32 22.97 6.06 -22.92
C VAL A 32 21.59 5.61 -22.45
N PHE A 33 20.54 6.02 -23.15
CA PHE A 33 19.17 5.64 -22.80
C PHE A 33 18.95 4.13 -22.88
N VAL A 34 19.38 3.49 -23.97
CA VAL A 34 19.25 2.04 -24.14
C VAL A 34 20.11 1.29 -23.12
N GLY A 35 21.33 1.77 -22.85
CA GLY A 35 22.19 1.20 -21.81
C GLY A 35 21.57 1.30 -20.42
N ALA A 36 20.99 2.45 -20.08
CA ALA A 36 20.30 2.66 -18.81
C ALA A 36 19.05 1.77 -18.70
N LEU A 37 18.26 1.64 -19.77
CA LEU A 37 17.11 0.73 -19.80
C LEU A 37 17.51 -0.73 -19.58
N ALA A 38 18.53 -1.20 -20.29
CA ALA A 38 19.05 -2.55 -20.12
C ALA A 38 19.53 -2.77 -18.68
N HIS A 39 20.28 -1.81 -18.13
CA HIS A 39 20.74 -1.85 -16.75
C HIS A 39 19.57 -1.89 -15.74
N SER A 40 18.53 -1.07 -15.93
CA SER A 40 17.34 -1.08 -15.08
C SER A 40 16.61 -2.41 -15.11
N VAL A 41 16.50 -3.05 -16.28
CA VAL A 41 15.88 -4.38 -16.41
C VAL A 41 16.70 -5.43 -15.65
N VAL A 42 18.03 -5.42 -15.82
CA VAL A 42 18.93 -6.37 -15.13
C VAL A 42 18.84 -6.21 -13.62
N VAL A 43 18.92 -4.98 -13.11
CA VAL A 43 18.79 -4.70 -11.67
C VAL A 43 17.42 -5.11 -11.15
N GLY A 44 16.35 -4.82 -11.90
CA GLY A 44 14.99 -5.24 -11.53
C GLY A 44 14.87 -6.75 -11.37
N ILE A 45 15.41 -7.52 -12.32
CA ILE A 45 15.42 -9.00 -12.25
C ILE A 45 16.25 -9.48 -11.05
N TYR A 46 17.42 -8.87 -10.82
CA TYR A 46 18.29 -9.23 -9.70
C TYR A 46 17.60 -9.02 -8.35
N VAL A 47 16.99 -7.85 -8.15
CA VAL A 47 16.24 -7.53 -6.91
C VAL A 47 15.05 -8.46 -6.74
N GLN A 48 14.30 -8.74 -7.82
CA GLN A 48 13.19 -9.69 -7.79
C GLN A 48 13.65 -11.07 -7.33
N TRP A 49 14.82 -11.51 -7.79
CA TRP A 49 15.39 -12.80 -7.40
C TRP A 49 15.80 -12.85 -5.92
N GLU A 50 16.44 -11.80 -5.40
CA GLU A 50 16.77 -11.70 -3.97
C GLU A 50 15.53 -11.68 -3.09
N LEU A 51 14.50 -10.91 -3.49
CA LEU A 51 13.22 -10.86 -2.77
C LEU A 51 12.55 -12.23 -2.70
N GLN A 52 12.60 -13.03 -3.77
CA GLN A 52 12.05 -14.38 -3.73
C GLN A 52 12.80 -15.29 -2.76
N GLN A 53 14.11 -15.10 -2.58
CA GLN A 53 14.87 -15.89 -1.60
C GLN A 53 14.52 -15.49 -0.18
N LEU A 54 14.43 -14.18 0.07
CA LEU A 54 14.00 -13.64 1.36
C LEU A 54 12.60 -14.16 1.72
N VAL A 55 11.63 -14.05 0.81
CA VAL A 55 10.26 -14.52 1.07
C VAL A 55 10.24 -16.00 1.45
N LYS A 56 11.02 -16.85 0.76
CA LYS A 56 11.12 -18.28 1.11
C LYS A 56 11.69 -18.53 2.51
N SER A 57 12.66 -17.73 2.97
CA SER A 57 13.18 -17.87 4.33
C SER A 57 12.16 -17.42 5.37
N TRP A 58 11.43 -16.32 5.09
CA TRP A 58 10.36 -15.85 5.97
C TRP A 58 9.18 -16.81 6.03
N GLU A 59 8.80 -17.48 4.94
CA GLU A 59 7.71 -18.45 4.93
C GLU A 59 7.98 -19.65 5.85
N ALA A 60 9.24 -20.12 5.90
CA ALA A 60 9.64 -21.21 6.77
C ALA A 60 9.54 -20.84 8.26
N GLU A 61 9.93 -19.62 8.62
CA GLU A 61 9.87 -19.09 10.00
C GLU A 61 8.45 -18.65 10.40
N ALA A 62 7.68 -18.08 9.47
CA ALA A 62 6.30 -17.66 9.74
C ALA A 62 5.39 -18.85 10.04
N GLY A 63 5.60 -20.00 9.39
CA GLY A 63 4.80 -21.19 9.62
C GLY A 63 4.94 -21.75 11.05
N THR A 64 6.12 -21.65 11.65
CA THR A 64 6.34 -22.08 13.04
C THR A 64 5.77 -21.06 14.03
N ALA A 65 6.04 -19.76 13.81
CA ALA A 65 5.49 -18.68 14.62
C ALA A 65 3.95 -18.68 14.63
N GLN A 66 3.33 -18.94 13.48
CA GLN A 66 1.88 -19.01 13.35
C GLN A 66 1.28 -20.21 14.11
N ARG A 67 1.95 -21.36 14.11
CA ARG A 67 1.52 -22.54 14.89
C ARG A 67 1.66 -22.30 16.38
N GLU A 68 2.72 -21.63 16.81
CA GLU A 68 2.89 -21.26 18.22
C GLU A 68 1.78 -20.31 18.68
N LEU A 69 1.47 -19.28 17.87
CA LEU A 69 0.36 -18.38 18.13
C LEU A 69 -0.99 -19.12 18.16
N GLU A 70 -1.25 -20.03 17.22
CA GLU A 70 -2.48 -20.83 17.20
C GLU A 70 -2.59 -21.71 18.45
N ASN A 71 -1.49 -22.34 18.87
CA ASN A 71 -1.44 -23.15 20.08
C ASN A 71 -1.67 -22.30 21.33
N ALA A 72 -1.07 -21.11 21.41
CA ALA A 72 -1.31 -20.16 22.49
C ALA A 72 -2.79 -19.74 22.52
N LEU A 73 -3.36 -19.38 21.37
CA LEU A 73 -4.78 -19.04 21.25
C LEU A 73 -5.70 -20.19 21.64
N ARG A 74 -5.35 -21.45 21.32
CA ARG A 74 -6.08 -22.65 21.77
C ARG A 74 -5.97 -22.87 23.28
N GLN A 75 -4.83 -22.54 23.89
CA GLN A 75 -4.67 -22.56 25.35
C GLN A 75 -5.51 -21.51 26.04
N PHE A 76 -5.65 -20.32 25.42
CA PHE A 76 -6.54 -19.27 25.91
C PHE A 76 -8.00 -19.44 25.45
N ALA A 77 -8.30 -20.39 24.55
CA ALA A 77 -9.65 -20.71 24.14
C ALA A 77 -10.35 -21.47 25.29
N PRO A 78 -11.36 -20.88 25.95
CA PRO A 78 -12.04 -21.54 27.03
C PRO A 78 -12.72 -22.81 26.49
N ILE A 79 -12.59 -23.90 27.27
CA ILE A 79 -13.19 -25.21 27.04
C ILE A 79 -14.72 -25.03 26.90
N GLY A 80 -15.19 -24.96 25.66
CA GLY A 80 -16.60 -24.85 25.30
C GLY A 80 -16.96 -25.93 24.29
N ASP A 81 -17.48 -27.03 24.81
CA ASP A 81 -18.16 -28.18 24.21
C ASP A 81 -18.06 -28.45 22.70
N ARG A 82 -17.46 -29.62 22.40
CA ARG A 82 -17.62 -30.36 21.15
C ARG A 82 -19.05 -30.91 21.05
N SER A 83 -19.94 -30.24 20.30
CA SER A 83 -20.99 -30.93 19.52
C SER A 83 -21.63 -30.01 18.48
N SER A 84 -22.02 -30.61 17.34
CA SER A 84 -22.95 -30.11 16.34
C SER A 84 -22.43 -29.12 15.27
N THR A 85 -22.11 -29.70 14.12
CA THR A 85 -22.48 -29.28 12.76
C THR A 85 -23.37 -28.04 12.61
N ALA A 86 -22.90 -27.10 11.79
CA ALA A 86 -23.66 -26.19 10.92
C ALA A 86 -24.84 -25.37 11.52
N ARG A 87 -24.54 -24.15 11.96
CA ARG A 87 -25.26 -22.95 11.50
C ARG A 87 -24.45 -21.70 11.82
N SER A 88 -24.20 -20.88 10.80
CA SER A 88 -23.80 -19.48 10.99
C SER A 88 -24.77 -18.85 11.99
N THR A 89 -24.28 -18.66 13.21
CA THR A 89 -24.96 -17.88 14.23
C THR A 89 -23.85 -17.14 14.94
N ILE A 90 -23.79 -15.84 14.69
CA ILE A 90 -22.99 -14.85 15.42
C ILE A 90 -22.94 -15.27 16.89
N PRO A 91 -21.75 -15.36 17.52
CA PRO A 91 -21.69 -15.71 18.94
C PRO A 91 -22.37 -14.59 19.70
N ARG A 92 -23.60 -14.86 20.15
CA ARG A 92 -24.29 -14.10 21.19
C ARG A 92 -23.58 -14.46 22.50
N GLY A 93 -22.35 -13.98 22.61
CA GLY A 93 -21.54 -14.07 23.80
C GLY A 93 -22.36 -13.53 24.95
N ARG A 94 -22.56 -14.37 25.95
CA ARG A 94 -23.07 -14.03 27.28
C ARG A 94 -22.42 -12.70 27.68
N ALA A 95 -23.20 -11.62 27.65
CA ALA A 95 -22.69 -10.30 27.99
C ALA A 95 -22.16 -10.39 29.42
N ALA A 96 -20.85 -10.22 29.60
CA ALA A 96 -20.32 -9.90 30.91
C ALA A 96 -21.16 -8.74 31.45
N PRO A 97 -21.63 -8.76 32.71
CA PRO A 97 -22.44 -7.68 33.24
C PRO A 97 -21.68 -6.37 33.03
N LEU A 98 -22.21 -5.52 32.15
CA LEU A 98 -21.55 -4.28 31.79
C LEU A 98 -21.50 -3.42 33.04
N ARG A 99 -20.28 -2.99 33.41
CA ARG A 99 -20.06 -2.21 34.63
C ARG A 99 -20.95 -0.97 34.54
N PRO A 100 -21.82 -0.68 35.51
CA PRO A 100 -22.64 0.52 35.48
C PRO A 100 -21.75 1.76 35.33
N LEU A 101 -22.22 2.78 34.61
CA LEU A 101 -21.47 4.02 34.42
C LEU A 101 -21.23 4.67 35.78
N ALA A 102 -19.97 4.96 36.10
CA ALA A 102 -19.64 5.71 37.30
C ALA A 102 -19.95 7.21 37.13
N SER A 103 -20.05 7.96 38.23
CA SER A 103 -20.20 9.41 38.18
C SER A 103 -18.99 10.05 37.49
N GLY A 104 -19.21 10.68 36.33
CA GLY A 104 -18.14 11.21 35.48
C GLY A 104 -17.75 10.32 34.29
N GLU A 105 -18.45 9.20 34.07
CA GLU A 105 -18.34 8.41 32.84
C GLU A 105 -19.54 8.65 31.92
N ARG A 106 -19.32 8.56 30.60
CA ARG A 106 -20.37 8.65 29.58
C ARG A 106 -20.20 7.55 28.54
N CYS A 107 -21.29 7.08 27.96
CA CYS A 107 -21.31 6.11 26.87
C CYS A 107 -21.71 6.82 25.58
N VAL A 108 -20.86 6.77 24.56
CA VAL A 108 -21.15 7.33 23.23
C VAL A 108 -20.80 6.30 22.18
N GLY A 109 -21.79 5.85 21.39
CA GLY A 109 -21.57 4.89 20.31
C GLY A 109 -21.00 3.54 20.76
N GLY A 110 -21.38 3.04 21.94
CA GLY A 110 -20.88 1.78 22.50
C GLY A 110 -19.48 1.87 23.13
N LYS A 111 -18.88 3.07 23.15
CA LYS A 111 -17.57 3.35 23.76
C LYS A 111 -17.74 4.15 25.06
N ARG A 112 -16.99 3.78 26.10
CA ARG A 112 -16.98 4.51 27.38
C ARG A 112 -15.97 5.65 27.35
N PHE A 113 -16.37 6.80 27.88
CA PHE A 113 -15.56 8.00 28.04
C PHE A 113 -15.52 8.39 29.51
N ARG A 114 -14.34 8.75 30.02
CA ARG A 114 -14.14 9.25 31.38
C ARG A 114 -13.81 10.74 31.34
N ALA A 115 -14.48 11.51 32.19
CA ALA A 115 -14.16 12.93 32.38
C ALA A 115 -12.76 13.07 33.00
N VAL A 116 -11.93 13.87 32.35
CA VAL A 116 -10.62 14.30 32.83
C VAL A 116 -10.62 15.83 32.91
N PRO A 117 -9.71 16.46 33.67
CA PRO A 117 -9.71 17.91 33.86
C PRO A 117 -9.72 18.73 32.56
N ASN A 118 -9.15 18.17 31.48
CA ASN A 118 -9.05 18.81 30.16
C ASN A 118 -9.96 18.20 29.09
N GLY A 119 -10.99 17.41 29.46
CA GLY A 119 -11.95 16.87 28.50
C GLY A 119 -12.39 15.43 28.78
N TRP A 120 -12.45 14.61 27.73
CA TRP A 120 -12.95 13.23 27.80
C TRP A 120 -11.92 12.28 27.20
N VAL A 121 -11.59 11.21 27.92
CA VAL A 121 -10.72 10.14 27.41
C VAL A 121 -11.53 8.88 27.17
N GLN A 122 -11.34 8.25 26.02
CA GLN A 122 -11.98 6.96 25.75
C GLN A 122 -11.30 5.88 26.59
N VAL A 123 -12.09 5.17 27.38
CA VAL A 123 -11.66 4.00 28.14
C VAL A 123 -11.89 2.78 27.25
N ASN A 124 -10.95 1.82 27.25
CA ASN A 124 -11.03 0.60 26.43
C ASN A 124 -12.12 -0.40 26.91
N GLU A 125 -13.05 0.07 27.74
CA GLU A 125 -14.17 -0.70 28.26
C GLU A 125 -15.42 -0.39 27.41
N PRO A 126 -16.11 -1.41 26.87
CA PRO A 126 -17.42 -1.20 26.27
C PRO A 126 -18.42 -0.71 27.32
N CYS A 127 -19.37 0.11 26.88
CA CYS A 127 -20.52 0.45 27.69
C CYS A 127 -21.72 -0.44 27.32
N GLY A 128 -22.55 -0.74 28.31
CA GLY A 128 -23.91 -1.22 28.09
C GLY A 128 -24.63 -1.47 29.39
#